data_AF-A0A0F4RMF5-F1
#
_entry.id   AF-A0A0F4RMF5-F1
#
_cell.length_a   1.000
_cell.length_b   1.000
_cell.length_c   1.000
_cell.angle_alpha   90.00
_cell.angle_beta   90.00
_cell.angle_gamma   90.00
#
_symmetry.space_group_name_H-M   'P 1'
#
loop_
_entity.id
_entity.type
_entity.pdbx_description
1 polymer ?
#
loop_
_entity_poly.entity_id
_entity_poly.type
_entity_poly.pdbx_seq_one_letter_code
_entity_poly.pdbx_strand_id
1 'polypeptide(L)'
;MAAYPPDRLRGKAACLAQIKEAMKEGIAPEALLQAVQAYATDSAGFTRSKVCFSDNWFQSRRWQRYVEKQVDDREKTAALQADHHARLACWINDRSPMCKHITAPQVAALLASKLVTMAQIQAAGLIS
;
A
#
# COMPACT_ATOMS: atom_id res chain seq x y z
N MET A 1 -7.03 4.19 -18.39
CA MET A 1 -6.01 4.33 -19.46
C MET A 1 -5.24 5.64 -19.42
N ALA A 2 -5.78 6.73 -18.86
CA ALA A 2 -5.09 8.03 -18.81
C ALA A 2 -3.72 8.02 -18.10
N ALA A 3 -3.49 7.08 -17.18
CA ALA A 3 -2.22 6.94 -16.47
C ALA A 3 -1.13 6.18 -17.26
N TYR A 4 -1.45 5.56 -18.40
CA TYR A 4 -0.45 4.85 -19.20
C TYR A 4 0.34 5.87 -20.05
N PRO A 5 1.66 5.69 -20.26
CA PRO A 5 2.45 6.64 -21.03
C PRO A 5 1.86 6.88 -22.43
N PRO A 6 1.62 8.15 -22.83
CA PRO A 6 0.87 8.47 -24.04
C PRO A 6 1.57 8.02 -25.33
N ASP A 7 2.90 8.02 -25.35
CA ASP A 7 3.76 7.56 -26.46
C ASP A 7 3.68 6.04 -26.70
N ARG A 8 3.00 5.30 -25.80
CA ARG A 8 2.93 3.83 -25.78
C ARG A 8 1.48 3.32 -25.73
N LEU A 9 0.51 4.20 -25.92
CA LEU A 9 -0.89 3.83 -26.02
C LEU A 9 -1.17 3.20 -27.40
N ARG A 10 -1.71 1.98 -27.38
CA ARG A 10 -2.12 1.25 -28.59
C ARG A 10 -3.27 0.30 -28.27
N GLY A 11 -4.14 0.04 -29.25
CA GLY A 11 -5.18 -0.98 -29.15
C GLY A 11 -6.18 -0.71 -28.03
N LYS A 12 -6.76 0.50 -27.99
CA LYS A 12 -7.68 0.94 -26.92
C LYS A 12 -8.84 -0.05 -26.69
N ALA A 13 -9.45 -0.57 -27.75
CA ALA A 13 -10.54 -1.54 -27.64
C ALA A 13 -10.07 -2.85 -26.97
N ALA A 14 -8.90 -3.37 -27.37
CA ALA A 14 -8.30 -4.55 -26.76
C ALA A 14 -7.95 -4.31 -25.29
N CYS A 15 -7.38 -3.15 -24.95
CA CYS A 15 -7.10 -2.76 -23.56
C CYS A 15 -8.38 -2.77 -22.71
N LEU A 16 -9.46 -2.15 -23.21
CA LEU A 16 -10.74 -2.10 -22.49
C LEU A 16 -11.37 -3.48 -22.31
N ALA A 17 -11.27 -4.36 -23.31
CA ALA A 17 -11.72 -5.74 -23.18
C ALA A 17 -10.92 -6.47 -22.08
N GLN A 18 -9.60 -6.37 -22.07
CA GLN A 18 -8.75 -7.01 -21.06
C GLN A 18 -9.00 -6.46 -19.65
N ILE A 19 -9.23 -5.15 -19.50
CA ILE A 19 -9.60 -4.54 -18.22
C ILE A 19 -10.93 -5.12 -17.72
N LYS A 20 -11.94 -5.23 -18.60
CA LYS A 20 -13.24 -5.81 -18.24
C LYS A 20 -13.10 -7.27 -17.80
N GLU A 21 -12.29 -8.08 -18.47
CA GLU A 21 -12.04 -9.45 -18.06
C GLU A 21 -11.34 -9.52 -16.70
N ALA A 22 -10.31 -8.71 -16.47
CA ALA A 22 -9.66 -8.62 -15.16
C ALA A 22 -10.65 -8.24 -14.03
N MET A 23 -11.59 -7.33 -14.31
CA MET A 23 -12.64 -6.97 -13.34
C MET A 23 -13.61 -8.12 -13.06
N LYS A 24 -13.96 -8.93 -14.06
CA LYS A 24 -14.77 -10.15 -13.86
C LYS A 24 -14.03 -11.19 -13.02
N GLU A 25 -12.70 -11.22 -13.10
CA GLU A 25 -11.83 -12.04 -12.26
C GLU A 25 -11.65 -11.49 -10.84
N GLY A 26 -12.34 -10.40 -10.48
CA GLY A 26 -12.33 -9.83 -9.13
C GLY A 26 -11.25 -8.78 -8.89
N ILE A 27 -10.52 -8.36 -9.93
CA ILE A 27 -9.52 -7.29 -9.77
C ILE A 27 -10.22 -5.93 -9.67
N ALA A 28 -9.95 -5.23 -8.58
CA ALA A 28 -10.46 -3.88 -8.38
C ALA A 28 -9.92 -2.91 -9.46
N PRO A 29 -10.78 -2.04 -10.05
CA PRO A 29 -10.34 -1.02 -11.01
C PRO A 29 -9.21 -0.14 -10.48
N GLU A 30 -9.22 0.17 -9.18
CA GLU A 30 -8.23 0.96 -8.49
C GLU A 30 -6.86 0.26 -8.44
N ALA A 31 -6.84 -1.06 -8.24
CA ALA A 31 -5.61 -1.86 -8.24
C ALA A 31 -4.96 -1.87 -9.65
N LEU A 32 -5.77 -1.98 -10.70
CA LEU A 32 -5.31 -1.86 -12.08
C LEU A 32 -4.78 -0.45 -12.38
N LEU A 33 -5.45 0.59 -11.88
CA LEU A 33 -4.98 1.98 -12.04
C LEU A 33 -3.62 2.18 -11.37
N GLN A 34 -3.46 1.71 -10.13
CA GLN A 34 -2.19 1.76 -9.40
C GLN A 34 -1.10 0.94 -10.10
N ALA A 35 -1.46 -0.20 -10.69
CA ALA A 35 -0.52 -1.02 -11.47
C ALA A 35 -0.01 -0.28 -12.71
N VAL A 36 -0.90 0.43 -13.41
CA VAL A 36 -0.53 1.27 -14.56
C VAL A 36 0.38 2.42 -14.13
N GLN A 37 0.07 3.09 -13.01
CA GLN A 37 0.91 4.17 -12.48
C GLN A 37 2.30 3.68 -12.09
N ALA A 38 2.39 2.56 -11.35
CA ALA A 38 3.66 1.95 -10.99
C ALA A 38 4.48 1.55 -12.23
N TYR A 39 3.83 0.98 -13.25
CA TYR A 39 4.49 0.68 -14.51
C TYR A 39 5.00 1.93 -15.24
N ALA A 40 4.21 3.02 -15.24
CA ALA A 40 4.62 4.29 -15.84
C ALA A 40 5.84 4.87 -15.13
N THR A 41 5.88 4.82 -13.79
CA THR A 41 7.03 5.24 -12.99
C THR A 41 8.25 4.38 -13.24
N ASP A 42 8.13 3.05 -13.19
CA ASP A 42 9.25 2.11 -13.42
C ASP A 42 9.86 2.25 -14.82
N SER A 43 9.04 2.62 -15.80
CA SER A 43 9.45 2.73 -17.21
C SER A 43 9.71 4.18 -17.65
N ALA A 44 9.75 5.12 -16.71
CA ALA A 44 10.11 6.50 -16.96
C ALA A 44 11.55 6.56 -17.48
N GLY A 45 11.78 7.30 -18.57
CA GLY A 45 13.09 7.41 -19.22
C GLY A 45 13.54 6.20 -20.04
N PHE A 46 12.77 5.09 -20.06
CA PHE A 46 13.10 3.97 -20.93
C PHE A 46 12.78 4.28 -22.40
N THR A 47 13.58 3.73 -23.31
CA THR A 47 13.32 3.83 -24.75
C THR A 47 12.13 2.94 -25.15
N ARG A 48 11.49 3.28 -26.27
CA ARG A 48 10.32 2.55 -26.80
C ARG A 48 10.56 1.05 -27.03
N SER A 49 11.79 0.61 -27.27
CA SER A 49 12.14 -0.81 -27.44
C SER A 49 12.25 -1.59 -26.13
N LYS A 50 12.27 -0.91 -24.98
CA LYS A 50 12.39 -1.52 -23.64
C LYS A 50 11.06 -1.60 -22.89
N VAL A 51 9.96 -1.23 -23.54
CA VAL A 51 8.66 -1.01 -22.91
C VAL A 51 7.54 -1.61 -23.74
N CYS A 52 6.45 -1.98 -23.10
CA CYS A 52 5.30 -2.59 -23.74
C CYS A 52 4.32 -1.50 -24.20
N PHE A 53 3.71 -1.71 -25.35
CA PHE A 53 2.47 -1.03 -25.69
C PHE A 53 1.33 -1.49 -24.78
N SER A 54 0.37 -0.61 -24.53
CA SER A 54 -0.72 -0.88 -23.58
C SER A 54 -1.49 -2.17 -23.91
N ASP A 55 -1.79 -2.42 -25.18
CA ASP A 55 -2.50 -3.64 -25.60
C ASP A 55 -1.75 -4.91 -25.19
N ASN A 56 -0.47 -4.99 -25.52
CA ASN A 56 0.39 -6.12 -25.17
C ASN A 56 0.54 -6.23 -23.64
N TRP A 57 0.72 -5.11 -22.93
CA TRP A 57 0.87 -5.11 -21.48
C TRP A 57 -0.36 -5.65 -20.76
N PHE A 58 -1.57 -5.26 -21.20
CA PHE A 58 -2.83 -5.80 -20.67
C PHE A 58 -3.05 -7.25 -21.07
N GLN A 59 -2.84 -7.59 -22.34
CA GLN A 59 -3.05 -8.95 -22.87
C GLN A 59 -2.09 -9.97 -22.24
N SER A 60 -0.82 -9.61 -22.05
CA SER A 60 0.19 -10.49 -21.44
C SER A 60 0.11 -10.53 -19.91
N ARG A 61 -0.89 -9.87 -19.31
CA ARG A 61 -1.10 -9.83 -17.85
C ARG A 61 0.09 -9.36 -17.03
N ARG A 62 1.00 -8.57 -17.63
CA ARG A 62 2.18 -8.00 -16.94
C ARG A 62 1.83 -7.10 -15.76
N TRP A 63 0.59 -6.66 -15.67
CA TRP A 63 0.03 -5.90 -14.55
C TRP A 63 -0.17 -6.73 -13.27
N GLN A 64 -0.29 -8.06 -13.36
CA GLN A 64 -0.55 -8.92 -12.19
C GLN A 64 0.54 -8.78 -11.13
N ARG A 65 1.81 -8.81 -11.53
CA ARG A 65 2.96 -8.61 -10.61
C ARG A 65 2.90 -7.29 -9.84
N TYR A 66 2.31 -6.26 -10.43
CA TYR A 66 2.16 -4.95 -9.79
C TYR A 66 1.02 -4.95 -8.79
N VAL A 67 -0.09 -5.66 -9.09
CA VAL A 67 -1.21 -5.83 -8.16
C VAL A 67 -0.79 -6.69 -6.98
N GLU A 68 -0.10 -7.80 -7.21
CA GLU A 68 0.46 -8.66 -6.16
C GLU A 68 1.43 -7.89 -5.26
N LYS A 69 2.35 -7.12 -5.87
CA LYS A 69 3.27 -6.26 -5.12
C LYS A 69 2.53 -5.24 -4.25
N GLN A 70 1.44 -4.65 -4.72
CA GLN A 70 0.65 -3.72 -3.90
C GLN A 70 0.03 -4.41 -2.67
N VAL A 71 -0.38 -5.67 -2.78
CA VAL A 71 -0.89 -6.44 -1.63
C VAL A 71 0.24 -6.71 -0.64
N ASP A 72 1.36 -7.23 -1.12
CA ASP A 72 2.55 -7.51 -0.32
C ASP A 72 3.07 -6.25 0.39
N ASP A 73 3.15 -5.12 -0.31
CA ASP A 73 3.58 -3.83 0.27
C ASP A 73 2.61 -3.35 1.37
N ARG A 74 1.29 -3.53 1.20
CA ARG A 74 0.28 -3.18 2.22
C ARG A 74 0.39 -4.08 3.44
N GLU A 75 0.53 -5.39 3.23
CA GLU A 75 0.67 -6.36 4.32
C GLU A 75 1.95 -6.11 5.11
N LYS A 76 3.08 -5.87 4.44
CA LYS A 76 4.35 -5.51 5.08
C LYS A 76 4.24 -4.22 5.88
N THR A 77 3.60 -3.20 5.32
CA THR A 77 3.40 -1.93 6.02
C THR A 77 2.51 -2.10 7.26
N ALA A 78 1.43 -2.87 7.14
CA ALA A 78 0.53 -3.17 8.25
C ALA A 78 1.23 -3.99 9.35
N ALA A 79 2.05 -4.97 8.97
CA ALA A 79 2.84 -5.78 9.90
C ALA A 79 3.86 -4.91 10.66
N LEU A 80 4.62 -4.07 9.96
CA LEU A 80 5.57 -3.15 10.60
C LEU A 80 4.86 -2.17 11.55
N GLN A 81 3.68 -1.69 11.19
CA GLN A 81 2.89 -0.83 12.06
C GLN A 81 2.37 -1.58 13.29
N ALA A 82 1.89 -2.81 13.13
CA ALA A 82 1.43 -3.65 14.21
C ALA A 82 2.58 -4.00 15.18
N ASP A 83 3.74 -4.38 14.67
CA ASP A 83 4.95 -4.66 15.46
C ASP A 83 5.41 -3.43 16.24
N HIS A 84 5.39 -2.26 15.58
CA HIS A 84 5.72 -0.99 16.23
C HIS A 84 4.74 -0.69 17.36
N HIS A 85 3.43 -0.81 17.12
CA HIS A 85 2.41 -0.59 18.13
C HIS A 85 2.51 -1.60 19.29
N ALA A 86 2.77 -2.87 19.01
CA ALA A 86 2.96 -3.90 20.02
C ALA A 86 4.15 -3.56 20.93
N ARG A 87 5.29 -3.12 20.36
CA ARG A 87 6.45 -2.66 21.14
C ARG A 87 6.11 -1.49 22.06
N LEU A 88 5.35 -0.51 21.57
CA LEU A 88 4.94 0.63 22.39
C LEU A 88 3.98 0.20 23.52
N ALA A 89 3.04 -0.70 23.24
CA ALA A 89 2.14 -1.24 24.25
C ALA A 89 2.89 -1.99 25.36
N CYS A 90 3.92 -2.78 25.00
CA CYS A 90 4.80 -3.43 25.99
C CYS A 90 5.48 -2.41 26.90
N TRP A 91 6.03 -1.32 26.34
CA TRP A 91 6.66 -0.28 27.16
C TRP A 91 5.69 0.36 28.15
N ILE A 92 4.45 0.62 27.74
CA ILE A 92 3.40 1.18 28.59
C ILE A 92 3.04 0.20 29.71
N ASN A 93 2.86 -1.08 29.39
CA ASN A 93 2.50 -2.11 30.36
C ASN A 93 3.60 -2.30 31.42
N ASP A 94 4.86 -2.29 31.00
CA ASP A 94 6.02 -2.45 31.89
C ASP A 94 6.40 -1.14 32.61
N ARG A 95 5.69 -0.04 32.34
CA ARG A 95 6.02 1.32 32.80
C ARG A 95 7.49 1.68 32.53
N SER A 96 7.95 1.29 31.35
CA SER A 96 9.35 1.45 30.93
C SER A 96 9.76 2.94 30.90
N PRO A 97 11.01 3.28 31.25
CA PRO A 97 11.56 4.62 31.05
C PRO A 97 11.49 5.13 29.60
N MET A 98 11.31 4.21 28.64
CA MET A 98 11.14 4.54 27.22
C MET A 98 9.77 5.17 26.91
N CYS A 99 8.80 5.12 27.83
CA CYS A 99 7.50 5.77 27.65
C CYS A 99 7.63 7.27 27.33
N LYS A 100 8.66 7.96 27.84
CA LYS A 100 8.93 9.38 27.53
C LYS A 100 9.10 9.71 26.04
N HIS A 101 9.34 8.70 25.19
CA HIS A 101 9.50 8.86 23.74
C HIS A 101 8.20 8.60 22.96
N ILE A 102 7.14 8.16 23.63
CA ILE A 102 5.85 7.92 23.00
C ILE A 102 5.16 9.26 22.79
N THR A 103 4.81 9.56 21.55
CA THR A 103 4.18 10.82 21.16
C THR A 103 2.66 10.75 21.31
N ALA A 104 2.00 11.90 21.48
CA ALA A 104 0.54 11.96 21.61
C ALA A 104 -0.22 11.29 20.44
N PRO A 105 0.20 11.43 19.16
CA PRO A 105 -0.42 10.69 18.06
C PRO A 105 -0.28 9.17 18.19
N GLN A 106 0.86 8.67 18.69
CA GLN A 106 1.05 7.24 18.93
C GLN A 106 0.16 6.75 20.07
N VAL A 107 0.01 7.52 21.15
CA VAL A 107 -0.92 7.19 22.23
C VAL A 107 -2.36 7.10 21.72
N ALA A 108 -2.79 8.07 20.89
CA ALA A 108 -4.12 8.05 20.26
C ALA A 108 -4.29 6.82 19.37
N ALA A 109 -3.28 6.44 18.59
CA ALA A 109 -3.30 5.23 17.75
C ALA A 109 -3.39 3.93 18.57
N LEU A 110 -2.68 3.86 19.70
CA LEU A 110 -2.72 2.71 20.61
C LEU A 110 -4.08 2.56 21.31
N LEU A 111 -4.70 3.69 21.70
CA LEU A 111 -6.07 3.71 22.23
C LEU A 111 -7.10 3.30 21.17
N ALA A 112 -7.00 3.84 19.96
CA ALA A 112 -7.91 3.52 18.87
C ALA A 112 -7.82 2.03 18.46
N SER A 113 -6.61 1.46 18.50
CA SER A 113 -6.38 0.03 18.26
C SER A 113 -6.68 -0.87 19.47
N LYS A 114 -7.11 -0.28 20.61
CA LYS A 114 -7.42 -0.99 21.87
C LYS A 114 -6.26 -1.85 22.40
N LEU A 115 -5.03 -1.53 22.02
CA LEU A 115 -3.83 -2.24 22.50
C LEU A 115 -3.48 -1.85 23.94
N VAL A 116 -3.93 -0.67 24.38
CA VAL A 116 -3.78 -0.17 25.75
C VAL A 116 -5.04 0.57 26.19
N THR A 117 -5.20 0.74 27.49
CA THR A 117 -6.30 1.49 28.11
C THR A 117 -5.85 2.87 28.60
N MET A 118 -6.81 3.78 28.78
CA MET A 118 -6.52 5.11 29.36
C MET A 118 -5.84 4.99 30.73
N ALA A 119 -6.28 4.04 31.57
CA ALA A 119 -5.68 3.81 32.89
C ALA A 119 -4.21 3.37 32.80
N GLN A 120 -3.84 2.53 31.83
CA GLN A 120 -2.44 2.13 31.63
C GLN A 120 -1.57 3.31 31.17
N ILE A 121 -2.11 4.17 30.30
CA ILE A 121 -1.41 5.38 29.82
C ILE A 121 -1.18 6.37 30.97
N GLN A 122 -2.19 6.61 31.82
CA GLN A 122 -2.07 7.44 33.02
C GLN A 122 -1.04 6.87 34.00
N ALA A 123 -1.10 5.55 34.25
CA ALA A 123 -0.16 4.87 35.14
C ALA A 123 1.30 4.89 34.61
N ALA A 124 1.48 5.00 33.29
CA ALA A 124 2.78 5.16 32.65
C ALA A 124 3.26 6.64 32.61
N GLY A 125 2.48 7.58 33.13
CA GLY A 125 2.84 9.00 33.21
C GLY A 125 2.82 9.75 31.87
N LEU A 126 2.14 9.21 30.87
CA LEU A 126 2.07 9.78 29.52
C LEU A 126 1.02 10.89 29.40
N ILE A 127 0.01 10.88 30.27
CA ILE A 127 -1.06 11.87 30.34
C ILE A 127 -1.35 12.08 31.84
N SER A 128 -1.47 13.34 32.26
CA SER A 128 -1.86 13.75 33.61
C SER A 128 -3.38 13.77 33.78
#